data_AF-A0A9X4AV12-F1
#
_entry.id   AF-A0A9X4AV12-F1
#
_cell.length_a   1.000
_cell.length_b   1.000
_cell.length_c   1.000
_cell.angle_alpha   90.00
_cell.angle_beta   90.00
_cell.angle_gamma   90.00
#
_symmetry.space_group_name_H-M   'P 1'
#
loop_
_entity.id
_entity.type
_entity.pdbx_description
1 polymer ?
#
loop_
_entity_poly.entity_id
_entity_poly.type
_entity_poly.pdbx_seq_one_letter_code
_entity_poly.pdbx_strand_id
1 'polypeptide(L)'
;MLQVLLRNLCLGWASAALVAGCASDALTPPEAHIDTPGAFVAVEGYYEPGELTLVRILDRLQFEDARLLFMTVHDVRPETYEEARELAKDHDLPIRELIRIEPDTVVTQSPHRIVWFRTLTAKEQERVP
;
A
#
# COMPACT_ATOMS: atom_id res chain seq x y z
N MET A 1 -17.69 -26.99 74.04
CA MET A 1 -17.66 -28.07 73.02
C MET A 1 -19.03 -28.13 72.35
N LEU A 2 -19.19 -27.56 71.16
CA LEU A 2 -20.32 -27.83 70.27
C LEU A 2 -19.96 -27.39 68.84
N GLN A 3 -20.12 -28.28 67.87
CA GLN A 3 -19.91 -28.10 66.45
C GLN A 3 -21.02 -27.25 65.82
N VAL A 4 -20.68 -26.35 64.89
CA VAL A 4 -21.56 -25.88 63.79
C VAL A 4 -20.63 -25.54 62.61
N LEU A 5 -20.49 -26.43 61.63
CA LEU A 5 -21.21 -26.46 60.35
C LEU A 5 -21.09 -25.20 59.47
N LEU A 6 -20.53 -25.42 58.28
CA LEU A 6 -20.75 -24.74 56.99
C LEU A 6 -20.35 -23.26 56.85
N ARG A 7 -19.43 -22.99 55.91
CA ARG A 7 -19.80 -22.63 54.52
C ARG A 7 -18.57 -22.31 53.67
N ASN A 8 -18.49 -23.00 52.52
CA ASN A 8 -17.97 -22.55 51.22
C ASN A 8 -17.18 -21.24 51.17
N LEU A 9 -15.91 -21.31 50.79
CA LEU A 9 -15.31 -20.30 49.92
C LEU A 9 -14.13 -20.88 49.12
N CYS A 10 -14.47 -21.21 47.87
CA CYS A 10 -13.70 -20.92 46.65
C CYS A 10 -12.30 -21.52 46.49
N LEU A 11 -12.28 -22.58 45.67
CA LEU A 11 -11.33 -22.86 44.58
C LEU A 11 -10.19 -21.83 44.42
N GLY A 12 -8.97 -22.23 44.76
CA GLY A 12 -7.74 -21.61 44.28
C GLY A 12 -7.15 -22.43 43.14
N TRP A 13 -7.68 -22.27 41.93
CA TRP A 13 -7.15 -22.86 40.69
C TRP A 13 -6.96 -21.71 39.68
N ALA A 14 -5.72 -21.34 39.39
CA ALA A 14 -5.32 -20.59 38.18
C ALA A 14 -3.77 -20.53 38.14
N SER A 15 -3.09 -21.42 37.41
CA SER A 15 -2.85 -21.39 35.95
C SER A 15 -1.61 -20.55 35.60
N ALA A 16 -0.50 -21.26 35.41
CA ALA A 16 0.65 -20.81 34.64
C ALA A 16 0.20 -20.62 33.18
N ALA A 17 -0.05 -19.37 32.79
CA ALA A 17 -0.31 -19.02 31.40
C ALA A 17 1.03 -18.76 30.71
N LEU A 18 1.41 -19.72 29.87
CA LEU A 18 2.43 -19.62 28.84
C LEU A 18 2.26 -18.29 28.10
N VAL A 19 3.34 -17.51 28.04
CA VAL A 19 3.46 -16.41 27.08
C VAL A 19 3.60 -17.08 25.71
N ALA A 20 2.46 -17.40 25.09
CA ALA A 20 2.38 -17.60 23.67
C ALA A 20 2.75 -16.26 23.03
N GLY A 21 4.04 -16.08 22.74
CA GLY A 21 4.50 -15.05 21.83
C GLY A 21 3.85 -15.32 20.49
N CYS A 22 2.74 -14.63 20.24
CA CYS A 22 2.20 -14.49 18.89
C CYS A 22 3.28 -13.76 18.08
N ALA A 23 4.18 -14.53 17.46
CA ALA A 23 4.85 -14.10 16.24
C ALA A 23 3.75 -14.00 15.20
N SER A 24 2.99 -12.89 15.23
CA SER A 24 2.10 -12.53 14.15
C SER A 24 3.00 -12.39 12.95
N ASP A 25 2.88 -13.37 12.06
CA ASP A 25 3.57 -13.51 10.80
C ASP A 25 4.00 -12.15 10.25
N ALA A 26 5.31 -12.01 10.12
CA ALA A 26 5.89 -11.04 9.20
C ALA A 26 5.48 -11.46 7.79
N LEU A 27 4.22 -11.20 7.45
CA LEU A 27 3.73 -11.18 6.09
C LEU A 27 4.59 -10.16 5.36
N THR A 28 5.61 -10.64 4.66
CA THR A 28 6.31 -9.85 3.66
C THR A 28 5.21 -9.33 2.73
N PRO A 29 4.98 -8.01 2.67
CA PRO A 29 3.99 -7.47 1.75
C PRO A 29 4.31 -8.00 0.36
N PRO A 30 3.30 -8.41 -0.43
CA PRO A 30 3.56 -8.87 -1.79
C PRO A 30 4.39 -7.80 -2.51
N GLU A 31 5.48 -8.21 -3.14
CA GLU A 31 6.28 -7.32 -3.96
C GLU A 31 5.38 -6.81 -5.10
N ALA A 32 5.01 -5.53 -5.01
CA ALA A 32 4.26 -4.88 -6.07
C ALA A 32 5.18 -4.71 -7.28
N HIS A 33 4.58 -4.82 -8.47
CA HIS A 33 5.22 -4.54 -9.75
C HIS A 33 4.62 -3.26 -10.34
N ILE A 34 5.27 -2.71 -11.38
CA ILE A 34 4.84 -1.46 -12.03
C ILE A 34 3.44 -1.55 -12.65
N ASP A 35 2.95 -2.76 -12.89
CA ASP A 35 1.64 -3.05 -13.46
C ASP A 35 0.64 -3.56 -12.42
N THR A 36 1.00 -3.51 -11.13
CA THR A 36 0.12 -3.93 -10.04
C THR A 36 -0.85 -2.80 -9.68
N PRO A 37 -2.18 -2.99 -9.84
CA PRO A 37 -3.16 -2.00 -9.39
C PRO A 37 -2.99 -1.65 -7.91
N GLY A 38 -2.87 -0.35 -7.61
CA GLY A 38 -2.62 0.16 -6.27
C GLY A 38 -1.14 0.44 -5.95
N ALA A 39 -0.22 0.10 -6.84
CA ALA A 39 1.18 0.51 -6.71
C ALA A 39 1.31 2.03 -6.86
N PHE A 40 2.07 2.65 -5.96
CA PHE A 40 2.56 4.01 -6.09
C PHE A 40 4.00 3.96 -6.58
N VAL A 41 4.27 4.70 -7.65
CA VAL A 41 5.54 4.71 -8.35
C VAL A 41 6.05 6.14 -8.40
N ALA A 42 7.26 6.36 -7.91
CA ALA A 42 7.98 7.60 -8.15
C ALA A 42 8.82 7.43 -9.41
N VAL A 43 8.64 8.33 -10.37
CA VAL A 43 9.29 8.29 -11.69
C VAL A 43 10.07 9.59 -11.88
N GLU A 44 11.37 9.47 -12.11
CA GLU A 44 12.25 10.61 -12.36
C GLU A 44 12.15 11.06 -13.82
N GLY A 45 12.07 12.36 -14.06
CA GLY A 45 12.07 12.89 -15.42
C GLY A 45 10.74 12.74 -16.16
N TYR A 46 9.64 12.41 -15.47
CA TYR A 46 8.34 12.16 -16.13
C TYR A 46 7.76 13.42 -16.78
N TYR A 47 7.80 14.57 -16.08
CA TYR A 47 7.44 15.88 -16.65
C TYR A 47 8.67 16.74 -16.94
N GLU A 48 9.60 16.85 -15.99
CA GLU A 48 10.81 17.67 -16.11
C GLU A 48 12.04 16.85 -15.69
N PRO A 49 13.19 16.95 -16.41
CA PRO A 49 14.40 16.23 -16.06
C PRO A 49 14.86 16.50 -14.62
N GLY A 50 15.07 15.44 -13.85
CA GLY A 50 15.50 15.51 -12.44
C GLY A 50 14.36 15.69 -11.43
N GLU A 51 13.11 15.90 -11.86
CA GLU A 51 11.97 15.91 -10.95
C GLU A 51 11.38 14.51 -10.77
N LEU A 52 11.02 14.14 -9.54
CA LEU A 52 10.22 12.95 -9.27
C LEU A 52 8.73 13.28 -9.40
N THR A 53 8.03 12.48 -10.19
CA THR A 53 6.56 12.49 -10.26
C THR A 53 6.03 11.25 -9.58
N LEU A 54 5.04 11.43 -8.70
CA LEU A 54 4.35 10.32 -8.05
C LEU A 54 3.10 9.94 -8.85
N VAL A 55 3.09 8.71 -9.37
CA VAL A 55 1.94 8.14 -10.07
C VAL A 55 1.39 6.96 -9.29
N ARG A 56 0.11 6.67 -9.51
CA ARG A 56 -0.55 5.51 -8.94
C ARG A 56 -1.23 4.69 -10.01
N ILE A 57 -0.91 3.40 -10.05
CA ILE A 57 -1.48 2.46 -11.01
C ILE A 57 -2.91 2.13 -10.59
N LEU A 58 -3.86 2.31 -11.49
CA LEU A 58 -5.27 2.00 -11.31
C LEU A 58 -5.64 0.68 -11.98
N ASP A 59 -5.13 0.44 -13.18
CA ASP A 59 -5.32 -0.81 -13.91
C ASP A 59 -4.30 -0.95 -15.04
N ARG A 60 -4.34 -2.07 -15.75
CA ARG A 60 -3.57 -2.32 -16.95
C ARG A 60 -4.42 -2.97 -18.04
N LEU A 61 -4.13 -2.63 -19.29
CA LEU A 61 -4.66 -3.33 -20.45
C LEU A 61 -3.49 -3.95 -21.22
N GLN A 62 -3.53 -5.27 -21.40
CA GLN A 62 -2.60 -5.99 -22.27
C GLN A 62 -3.25 -6.15 -23.65
N PHE A 63 -2.55 -5.70 -24.70
CA PHE A 63 -2.96 -5.87 -26.09
C PHE A 63 -1.76 -6.34 -26.92
N GLU A 64 -1.81 -7.58 -27.39
CA GLU A 64 -0.68 -8.23 -28.09
C GLU A 64 0.62 -8.05 -27.28
N ASP A 65 1.64 -7.42 -27.89
CA ASP A 65 2.95 -7.15 -27.29
C ASP A 65 3.02 -5.80 -26.56
N ALA A 66 1.92 -5.05 -26.47
CA ALA A 66 1.84 -3.76 -25.81
C ALA A 66 1.07 -3.84 -24.48
N ARG A 67 1.50 -3.04 -23.51
CA ARG A 67 0.82 -2.88 -22.23
C ARG A 67 0.56 -1.40 -21.95
N LEU A 68 -0.70 -1.08 -21.70
CA LEU A 68 -1.13 0.25 -21.28
C LEU A 68 -1.39 0.24 -19.77
N LEU A 69 -0.92 1.27 -19.09
CA LEU A 69 -1.18 1.53 -17.68
C LEU A 69 -2.20 2.67 -17.56
N PHE A 70 -3.23 2.44 -16.77
CA PHE A 70 -4.15 3.48 -16.33
C PHE A 70 -3.62 3.97 -15.00
N MET A 71 -3.35 5.27 -14.88
CA MET A 71 -2.75 5.83 -13.67
C MET A 71 -3.36 7.15 -13.26
N THR A 72 -3.39 7.42 -11.97
CA THR A 72 -3.58 8.76 -11.41
C THR A 72 -2.21 9.41 -11.26
N VAL A 73 -2.08 10.68 -11.63
CA VAL A 73 -0.86 11.47 -11.40
C VAL A 73 -1.12 12.46 -10.28
N HIS A 74 -0.25 12.44 -9.26
CA HIS A 74 -0.41 13.29 -8.08
C HIS A 74 0.29 14.63 -8.26
N ASP A 75 -0.30 15.68 -7.68
CA ASP A 75 0.24 17.04 -7.72
C ASP A 75 1.20 17.29 -6.54
N VAL A 76 2.22 16.44 -6.44
CA VAL A 76 3.29 16.55 -5.45
C VAL A 76 4.64 16.45 -6.16
N ARG A 77 5.66 17.09 -5.59
CA ARG A 77 7.04 17.11 -6.12
C ARG A 77 8.02 16.66 -5.05
N PRO A 78 8.06 15.35 -4.71
CA PRO A 78 9.04 14.85 -3.75
C PRO A 78 10.46 15.03 -4.30
N GLU A 79 11.40 15.39 -3.43
CA GLU A 79 12.82 15.52 -3.80
C GLU A 79 13.54 14.17 -3.73
N THR A 80 12.99 13.21 -3.00
CA THR A 80 13.58 11.88 -2.81
C THR A 80 12.56 10.77 -2.90
N TYR A 81 13.02 9.55 -3.20
CA TYR A 81 12.17 8.35 -3.18
C TYR A 81 11.58 8.05 -1.79
N GLU A 82 12.28 8.40 -0.71
CA GLU A 82 11.79 8.20 0.65
C GLU A 82 10.67 9.20 0.99
N GLU A 83 10.81 10.46 0.58
CA GLU A 83 9.73 11.43 0.69
C GLU A 83 8.52 11.01 -0.13
N ALA A 84 8.73 10.54 -1.36
CA ALA A 84 7.66 10.01 -2.21
C ALA A 84 6.92 8.84 -1.54
N ARG A 85 7.65 7.96 -0.84
CA ARG A 85 7.07 6.86 -0.04
C ARG A 85 6.19 7.37 1.09
N GLU A 86 6.62 8.38 1.84
CA GLU A 86 5.82 8.93 2.94
C GLU A 86 4.58 9.66 2.41
N LEU A 87 4.71 10.46 1.35
CA LEU A 87 3.58 11.12 0.69
C LEU A 87 2.56 10.11 0.15
N ALA A 88 3.00 9.01 -0.45
CA ALA A 88 2.13 7.98 -1.02
C ALA A 88 1.21 7.27 0.00
N LYS A 89 1.49 7.42 1.31
CA LYS A 89 0.64 6.89 2.38
C LYS A 89 -0.57 7.78 2.67
N ASP A 90 -0.55 9.04 2.24
CA ASP A 90 -1.68 9.95 2.39
C ASP A 90 -2.81 9.56 1.43
N HIS A 91 -4.02 9.43 1.97
CA HIS A 91 -5.20 9.08 1.21
C HIS A 91 -5.79 10.27 0.44
N ASP A 92 -5.52 11.49 0.90
CA ASP A 92 -6.07 12.73 0.35
C ASP A 92 -5.04 13.49 -0.50
N LEU A 93 -4.02 12.77 -0.99
CA LEU A 93 -2.93 13.35 -1.76
C LEU A 93 -3.47 14.07 -3.02
N PRO A 94 -3.13 15.35 -3.23
CA PRO A 94 -3.62 16.14 -4.37
C PRO A 94 -3.42 15.42 -5.70
N ILE A 95 -4.43 15.48 -6.56
CA ILE A 95 -4.43 14.84 -7.88
C ILE A 95 -4.27 15.92 -8.95
N ARG A 96 -3.26 15.76 -9.81
CA ARG A 96 -3.07 16.58 -11.01
C ARG A 96 -3.90 16.06 -12.17
N GLU A 97 -3.81 14.75 -12.43
CA GLU A 97 -4.55 14.07 -13.50
C GLU A 97 -5.26 12.83 -12.93
N LEU A 98 -6.59 12.79 -13.04
CA LEU A 98 -7.39 11.71 -12.47
C LEU A 98 -7.10 10.37 -13.13
N ILE A 99 -7.03 10.37 -14.46
CA ILE A 99 -6.69 9.22 -15.30
C ILE A 99 -5.77 9.70 -16.41
N ARG A 100 -4.59 9.09 -16.46
CA ARG A 100 -3.63 9.18 -17.53
C ARG A 100 -3.41 7.76 -18.05
N ILE A 101 -3.38 7.61 -19.38
CA ILE A 101 -3.14 6.32 -20.04
C ILE A 101 -1.81 6.46 -20.77
N GLU A 102 -0.85 5.62 -20.42
CA GLU A 102 0.46 5.57 -21.09
C GLU A 102 0.84 4.11 -21.34
N PRO A 103 1.66 3.83 -22.37
CA PRO A 103 2.33 2.54 -22.44
C PRO A 103 3.29 2.40 -21.24
N ASP A 104 3.43 1.18 -20.73
CA ASP A 104 4.31 0.88 -19.58
C ASP A 104 5.77 1.31 -19.82
N THR A 105 6.20 1.38 -21.07
CA THR A 105 7.49 1.91 -21.50
C THR A 105 7.75 3.33 -21.04
N VAL A 106 6.74 4.21 -20.97
CA VAL A 106 6.92 5.60 -20.50
C VAL A 106 7.38 5.63 -19.05
N VAL A 107 6.90 4.70 -18.24
CA VAL A 107 7.27 4.60 -16.83
C VAL A 107 8.59 3.82 -16.65
N THR A 108 8.78 2.75 -17.44
CA THR A 108 9.90 1.82 -17.25
C THR A 108 11.21 2.26 -17.92
N GLN A 109 11.17 3.15 -18.91
CA GLN A 109 12.38 3.71 -19.55
C GLN A 109 13.06 4.78 -18.71
N SER A 110 12.34 5.40 -17.78
CA SER A 110 12.88 6.37 -16.82
C SER A 110 13.33 5.68 -15.53
N PRO A 111 14.29 6.25 -14.77
CA PRO A 111 14.55 5.81 -13.41
C PRO A 111 13.26 5.88 -12.59
N HIS A 112 12.87 4.76 -11.97
CA HIS A 112 11.63 4.66 -11.21
C HIS A 112 11.80 3.73 -10.01
N ARG A 113 10.93 3.90 -9.01
CA ARG A 113 10.78 2.96 -7.89
C ARG A 113 9.33 2.87 -7.46
N ILE A 114 8.91 1.65 -7.13
CA ILE A 114 7.67 1.44 -6.40
C ILE A 114 7.94 1.82 -4.96
N VAL A 115 7.31 2.90 -4.50
CA VAL A 115 7.58 3.52 -3.20
C VAL A 115 6.56 3.12 -2.14
N TRP A 116 5.37 2.72 -2.57
CA TRP A 116 4.32 2.23 -1.69
C TRP A 116 3.32 1.36 -2.44
N PHE A 117 2.58 0.54 -1.71
CA PHE A 117 1.50 -0.27 -2.26
C PHE A 117 0.34 -0.34 -1.27
N ARG A 118 -0.86 -0.09 -1.78
CA ARG A 118 -2.11 -0.44 -1.10
C ARG A 118 -3.17 -0.79 -2.13
N THR A 119 -4.06 -1.70 -1.77
CA THR A 119 -5.23 -2.01 -2.61
C THR A 119 -6.03 -0.74 -2.92
N LEU A 120 -6.58 -0.69 -4.13
CA LEU A 120 -7.47 0.40 -4.54
C LEU A 120 -8.76 0.37 -3.71
N THR A 121 -9.22 1.55 -3.33
CA THR A 121 -10.57 1.75 -2.79
C THR A 121 -11.60 1.60 -3.90
N ALA A 122 -12.88 1.36 -3.55
CA ALA A 122 -13.96 1.28 -4.53
C ALA A 122 -14.02 2.50 -5.45
N LYS A 123 -13.91 3.72 -4.88
CA LYS A 123 -13.88 4.98 -5.63
C LYS A 123 -12.70 5.11 -6.59
N GLU A 124 -11.59 4.42 -6.33
CA GLU A 124 -10.42 4.43 -7.21
C GLU A 124 -10.56 3.41 -8.34
N GLN A 125 -11.19 2.26 -8.07
CA GLN A 125 -11.51 1.24 -9.07
C GLN A 125 -12.53 1.74 -10.09
N GLU A 126 -13.55 2.49 -9.63
CA GLU A 126 -14.59 3.09 -10.48
C GLU A 126 -14.06 4.12 -11.50
N ARG A 127 -12.80 4.57 -11.38
CA ARG A 127 -12.21 5.53 -12.32
C ARG A 127 -11.81 4.87 -13.64
N VAL A 128 -11.56 3.58 -13.64
CA VAL A 128 -11.07 2.89 -14.85
C VAL A 128 -12.27 2.61 -15.76
N PRO A 129 -12.25 3.03 -17.03
CA PRO A 129 -13.37 2.87 -17.97
C PRO A 129 -13.58 1.44 -18.47
#